data_AF-A0A2G9U5T0-F1
#
_entry.id   AF-A0A2G9U5T0-F1
#
_cell.length_a   1.000
_cell.length_b   1.000
_cell.length_c   1.000
_cell.angle_alpha   90.00
_cell.angle_beta   90.00
_cell.angle_gamma   90.00
#
_symmetry.space_group_name_H-M   'P 1'
#
loop_
_entity.id
_entity.type
_entity.pdbx_description
1 polymer ?
#
loop_
_entity_poly.entity_id
_entity_poly.type
_entity_poly.pdbx_seq_one_letter_code
_entity_poly.pdbx_strand_id
1 'polypeptide(L)'
;MSGSFQEPACELDIIKFVKDAYNYEPDLYAKVKVNGVDADPFWQFLKKEQGGTLVDAIKWNFTKFLINRKGHVVKRYAPTTSPNGMTADIEQLLSESP
;
A
#
# COMPACT_ATOMS: atom_id res chain seq x y z
N MET A 1 -20.09 -2.10 2.27
CA MET A 1 -19.77 -1.45 0.99
C MET A 1 -19.17 -0.08 1.28
N SER A 2 -17.84 0.03 1.32
CA SER A 2 -17.15 1.34 1.41
C SER A 2 -16.39 1.57 0.10
N GLY A 3 -17.13 1.65 -0.99
CA GLY A 3 -16.57 1.97 -2.31
C GLY A 3 -16.46 3.47 -2.45
N SER A 4 -15.44 4.09 -1.86
CA SER A 4 -15.06 5.44 -2.25
C SER A 4 -14.51 5.35 -3.68
N PHE A 5 -15.28 5.85 -4.64
CA PHE A 5 -14.98 5.84 -6.07
C PHE A 5 -13.89 6.89 -6.41
N GLN A 6 -12.76 6.81 -5.71
CA GLN A 6 -11.67 7.79 -5.79
C GLN A 6 -10.69 7.49 -6.93
N GLU A 7 -10.72 6.27 -7.46
CA GLU A 7 -9.91 5.83 -8.60
C GLU A 7 -10.81 5.38 -9.77
N PRO A 8 -11.66 6.26 -10.33
CA PRO A 8 -12.65 5.87 -11.34
C PRO A 8 -12.03 5.60 -12.72
N ALA A 9 -10.91 6.26 -13.03
CA ALA A 9 -10.32 6.28 -14.36
C ALA A 9 -9.68 4.95 -14.76
N CYS A 10 -9.38 4.82 -16.06
CA CYS A 10 -8.62 3.69 -16.58
C CYS A 10 -7.12 3.85 -16.26
N GLU A 11 -6.38 2.74 -16.34
CA GLU A 11 -4.97 2.70 -15.93
C GLU A 11 -4.08 3.70 -16.70
N LEU A 12 -4.32 3.84 -18.00
CA LEU A 12 -3.56 4.79 -18.84
C LEU A 12 -3.82 6.25 -18.43
N ASP A 13 -5.06 6.59 -18.08
CA ASP A 13 -5.42 7.94 -17.62
C ASP A 13 -4.84 8.24 -16.24
N ILE A 14 -4.80 7.24 -15.34
CA ILE A 14 -4.22 7.38 -14.01
C ILE A 14 -2.72 7.67 -14.11
N ILE A 15 -1.99 6.88 -14.92
CA ILE A 15 -0.55 7.09 -15.14
C ILE A 15 -0.30 8.48 -15.72
N LYS A 16 -1.06 8.86 -16.75
CA LYS A 16 -0.95 10.18 -17.36
C LYS A 16 -1.21 11.30 -16.35
N PHE A 17 -2.25 11.18 -15.54
CA PHE A 17 -2.59 12.17 -14.52
C PHE A 17 -1.46 12.34 -13.50
N VAL A 18 -0.93 11.24 -12.94
CA VAL A 18 0.15 11.32 -11.94
C VAL A 18 1.38 12.00 -12.51
N LYS A 19 1.78 11.61 -13.74
CA LYS A 19 2.89 12.21 -14.45
C LYS A 19 2.69 13.71 -14.66
N ASP A 20 1.56 14.10 -15.24
CA ASP A 20 1.33 15.49 -15.64
C ASP A 20 1.12 16.41 -14.44
N ALA A 21 0.40 15.95 -13.41
CA ALA A 21 0.06 16.77 -12.25
C ALA A 21 1.24 16.95 -11.28
N TYR A 22 2.12 15.95 -11.16
CA TYR A 22 3.17 15.93 -10.14
C TYR A 22 4.59 15.88 -10.72
N ASN A 23 4.74 15.81 -12.06
CA ASN A 23 6.01 15.59 -12.74
C ASN A 23 6.79 14.40 -12.15
N TYR A 24 6.04 13.32 -11.89
CA TYR A 24 6.51 12.15 -11.16
C TYR A 24 6.04 10.86 -11.84
N GLU A 25 6.94 9.89 -12.01
CA GLU A 25 6.68 8.60 -12.66
C GLU A 25 7.00 7.45 -11.68
N PRO A 26 6.10 7.12 -10.75
CA PRO A 26 6.28 5.96 -9.88
C PRO A 26 6.00 4.66 -10.64
N ASP A 27 6.48 3.55 -10.08
CA ASP A 27 5.98 2.22 -10.42
C ASP A 27 4.50 2.13 -10.00
N LEU A 28 3.61 2.14 -10.99
CA LEU A 28 2.17 1.93 -10.82
C LEU A 28 1.78 0.59 -11.45
N TYR A 29 1.00 -0.19 -10.70
CA TYR A 29 0.51 -1.50 -11.13
C TYR A 29 -0.96 -1.40 -11.56
N ALA A 30 -1.41 -2.41 -12.31
CA ALA A 30 -2.81 -2.55 -12.71
C ALA A 30 -3.77 -2.50 -11.50
N LYS A 31 -5.02 -2.07 -11.74
CA LYS A 31 -6.02 -1.95 -10.68
C LYS A 31 -6.43 -3.35 -10.19
N VAL A 32 -6.31 -3.57 -8.88
CA VAL A 32 -6.71 -4.83 -8.24
C VAL A 32 -7.65 -4.59 -7.06
N LYS A 33 -8.41 -5.62 -6.67
CA LYS A 33 -9.19 -5.61 -5.44
C LYS A 33 -8.27 -5.94 -4.26
N VAL A 34 -8.32 -5.13 -3.20
CA VAL A 34 -7.51 -5.37 -1.97
C VAL A 34 -8.30 -6.04 -0.84
N ASN A 35 -9.63 -6.06 -0.96
CA ASN A 35 -10.57 -6.64 0.00
C ASN A 35 -11.62 -7.50 -0.73
N GLY A 36 -12.31 -8.34 0.05
CA GLY A 36 -13.33 -9.26 -0.46
C GLY A 36 -12.77 -10.61 -0.91
N VAL A 37 -13.66 -11.49 -1.37
CA VAL A 37 -13.33 -12.84 -1.83
C VAL A 37 -12.43 -12.85 -3.07
N ASP A 38 -12.56 -11.82 -3.90
CA ASP A 38 -11.76 -11.64 -5.12
C ASP A 38 -10.52 -10.76 -4.87
N ALA A 39 -10.09 -10.58 -3.61
CA ALA A 39 -8.89 -9.81 -3.33
C ALA A 39 -7.68 -10.48 -3.97
N ASP A 40 -6.78 -9.69 -4.55
CA ASP A 40 -5.55 -10.19 -5.14
C ASP A 40 -4.72 -10.97 -4.10
N PRO A 41 -4.10 -12.12 -4.46
CA PRO A 41 -3.37 -12.97 -3.52
C PRO A 41 -2.26 -12.26 -2.76
N PHE A 42 -1.58 -11.28 -3.37
CA PHE A 42 -0.55 -10.51 -2.69
C PHE A 42 -1.15 -9.67 -1.56
N TRP A 43 -2.30 -9.03 -1.78
CA TRP A 43 -3.00 -8.28 -0.74
C TRP A 43 -3.57 -9.19 0.36
N GLN A 44 -4.01 -10.40 0.02
CA GLN A 44 -4.39 -11.41 1.03
C GLN A 44 -3.19 -11.77 1.91
N PHE A 45 -2.03 -12.02 1.30
CA PHE A 45 -0.78 -12.29 2.01
C PHE A 45 -0.39 -11.14 2.94
N LEU A 46 -0.34 -9.90 2.46
CA LEU A 46 0.03 -8.73 3.27
C LEU A 46 -0.87 -8.57 4.51
N LYS A 47 -2.20 -8.72 4.34
CA LYS A 47 -3.15 -8.64 5.45
C LYS A 47 -2.99 -9.78 6.46
N LYS A 48 -2.59 -10.97 6.00
CA LYS A 48 -2.31 -12.11 6.86
C LYS A 48 -1.05 -11.89 7.68
N GLU A 49 0.02 -11.40 7.06
CA GLU A 49 1.31 -11.14 7.74
C GLU A 49 1.22 -9.98 8.72
N GLN A 50 0.51 -8.91 8.35
CA GLN A 50 0.31 -7.73 9.19
C GLN A 50 -1.19 -7.36 9.24
N GLY A 51 -1.91 -8.08 10.09
CA GLY A 51 -3.34 -7.93 10.33
C GLY A 51 -3.72 -6.61 11.01
N GLY A 52 -5.02 -6.31 11.00
CA GLY A 52 -5.60 -5.27 11.84
C GLY A 52 -5.94 -5.81 13.23
N THR A 53 -6.27 -4.92 14.17
CA THR A 53 -6.54 -5.28 15.58
C THR A 53 -7.88 -5.99 15.80
N LEU A 54 -8.80 -5.93 14.84
CA LEU A 54 -10.15 -6.52 14.97
C LEU A 54 -10.62 -7.16 13.66
N VAL A 55 -10.31 -6.52 12.53
CA VAL A 55 -10.52 -7.02 11.17
C VAL A 55 -9.27 -6.67 10.37
N ASP A 56 -8.81 -7.59 9.53
CA ASP A 56 -7.61 -7.45 8.71
C ASP A 56 -7.81 -6.59 7.45
N ALA A 57 -9.06 -6.33 7.07
CA ALA A 57 -9.43 -5.54 5.90
C ALA A 57 -8.69 -4.18 5.79
N ILE A 58 -8.37 -3.78 4.57
CA ILE A 58 -7.83 -2.45 4.25
C ILE A 58 -8.96 -1.44 4.41
N LYS A 59 -8.89 -0.58 5.43
CA LYS A 59 -10.01 0.30 5.81
C LYS A 59 -10.21 1.47 4.83
N TRP A 60 -9.14 1.96 4.21
CA TRP A 60 -9.19 3.11 3.30
C TRP A 60 -7.95 3.15 2.39
N ASN A 61 -7.99 4.04 1.40
CA ASN A 61 -6.87 4.37 0.51
C ASN A 61 -5.65 4.83 1.32
N PHE A 62 -4.45 4.61 0.77
CA PHE A 62 -3.16 4.93 1.39
C PHE A 62 -2.83 4.13 2.66
N THR A 63 -3.32 2.90 2.82
CA THR A 63 -2.72 1.96 3.79
C THR A 63 -1.34 1.54 3.26
N LYS A 64 -0.31 1.51 4.13
CA LYS A 64 1.07 1.18 3.74
C LYS A 64 1.55 -0.08 4.44
N PHE A 65 2.38 -0.86 3.76
CA PHE A 65 3.09 -2.01 4.33
C PHE A 65 4.58 -1.80 4.15
N LEU A 66 5.36 -2.12 5.18
CA LEU A 66 6.82 -2.10 5.14
C LEU A 66 7.32 -3.53 5.07
N ILE A 67 8.13 -3.80 4.05
CA ILE A 67 8.72 -5.11 3.77
C ILE A 67 10.24 -4.95 3.88
N ASN A 68 10.89 -5.82 4.65
CA ASN A 68 12.35 -5.76 4.80
C ASN A 68 13.08 -6.41 3.61
N ARG A 69 14.42 -6.33 3.60
CA ARG A 69 15.27 -6.89 2.52
C ARG A 69 15.17 -8.42 2.37
N LYS A 70 14.66 -9.12 3.39
CA LYS A 70 14.45 -10.58 3.38
C LYS A 70 13.05 -10.96 2.88
N GLY A 71 12.22 -9.99 2.50
CA GLY A 71 10.86 -10.21 2.01
C GLY A 71 9.82 -10.38 3.11
N HIS A 72 10.16 -10.14 4.39
CA HIS A 72 9.19 -10.24 5.48
C HIS A 72 8.39 -8.93 5.61
N VAL A 73 7.08 -9.04 5.79
CA VAL A 73 6.21 -7.89 6.07
C VAL A 73 6.34 -7.53 7.54
N VAL A 74 7.06 -6.45 7.84
CA VAL A 74 7.45 -6.11 9.23
C VAL A 74 6.55 -5.10 9.89
N LYS A 75 5.78 -4.33 9.11
CA LYS A 75 4.87 -3.32 9.66
C LYS A 75 3.75 -2.97 8.70
N ARG A 76 2.61 -2.56 9.26
CA ARG A 76 1.47 -1.97 8.55
C ARG A 76 1.14 -0.62 9.17
N TYR A 77 0.95 0.40 8.33
CA TYR A 77 0.61 1.76 8.74
C TYR A 77 -0.79 2.14 8.29
N ALA A 78 -1.47 2.90 9.13
CA ALA A 78 -2.80 3.41 8.83
C ALA A 78 -2.74 4.46 7.69
N PRO A 79 -3.86 4.68 6.98
CA PRO A 79 -4.02 5.79 6.04
C PRO A 79 -3.57 7.15 6.59
N THR A 80 -3.84 7.38 7.87
CA THR A 80 -3.53 8.63 8.59
C THR A 80 -2.08 8.77 9.01
N THR A 81 -1.27 7.70 8.92
CA THR A 81 0.17 7.81 9.20
C THR A 81 0.83 8.67 8.12
N SER A 82 1.42 9.79 8.55
CA SER A 82 2.22 10.67 7.71
C SER A 82 3.45 9.94 7.15
N PRO A 83 3.87 10.20 5.90
CA PRO A 83 5.08 9.62 5.33
C PRO A 83 6.32 9.77 6.24
N ASN A 84 6.54 10.96 6.80
CA ASN A 84 7.68 11.22 7.71
C ASN A 84 7.60 10.42 9.02
N GLY A 85 6.41 9.95 9.39
CA GLY A 85 6.23 9.08 10.56
C GLY A 85 6.78 7.67 10.36
N MET A 86 7.16 7.29 9.15
CA MET A 86 7.74 5.97 8.83
C MET A 86 9.28 6.00 8.74
N THR A 87 9.89 7.20 8.75
CA THR A 87 11.33 7.37 8.49
C THR A 87 12.21 6.55 9.42
N ALA A 88 11.95 6.60 10.73
CA ALA A 88 12.76 5.87 11.71
C ALA A 88 12.73 4.34 11.50
N ASP A 89 11.56 3.77 11.16
CA ASP A 89 11.45 2.34 10.88
C ASP A 89 12.19 1.96 9.59
N ILE A 90 12.11 2.81 8.56
CA ILE A 90 12.79 2.59 7.27
C ILE A 90 14.32 2.66 7.45
N GLU A 91 14.82 3.69 8.15
CA GLU A 91 16.25 3.87 8.44
C GLU A 91 16.81 2.69 9.24
N GLN A 92 16.05 2.22 10.23
CA GLN A 92 16.40 1.02 10.99
C GLN A 92 16.60 -0.19 10.05
N LEU A 93 15.64 -0.49 9.17
CA LEU A 93 15.75 -1.63 8.25
C LEU A 93 16.87 -1.47 7.22
N LEU A 94 17.19 -0.24 6.80
CA LEU A 94 18.29 0.01 5.87
C LEU A 94 19.66 -0.23 6.52
N SER A 95 19.77 -0.02 7.83
CA SER A 95 20.97 -0.29 8.63
C SER A 95 21.23 -1.79 8.87
N GLU A 96 20.21 -2.64 8.67
CA GLU A 96 20.36 -4.09 8.80
C GLU A 96 21.22 -4.64 7.66
N SER A 97 22.11 -5.57 7.99
CA SER A 97 22.87 -6.30 6.96
C SER A 97 21.91 -7.09 6.06
N PRO A 98 22.17 -7.16 4.74
CA PRO A 98 21.36 -7.96 3.82
C PRO A 98 21.11 -9.39 4.31
#